data_AF-A0A658BPI9-F1
#
_entry.id   AF-A0A658BPI9-F1
#
_cell.length_a   1.000
_cell.length_b   1.000
_cell.length_c   1.000
_cell.angle_alpha   90.00
_cell.angle_beta   90.00
_cell.angle_gamma   90.00
#
_symmetry.space_group_name_H-M   'P 1'
#
loop_
_entity.id
_entity.type
_entity.pdbx_description
1 polymer ?
#
loop_
_entity_poly.entity_id
_entity_poly.type
_entity_poly.pdbx_seq_one_letter_code
_entity_poly.pdbx_strand_id
1 'polypeptide(L)'
;MPGIFISYRREDTAGHAGRIFDRLREKFGRDKVFMDVAGIEPGVDFVEAIDRAVGSCDVLLVIIGKKWLTCDDASGKRRLDDPKDFIRLETATALRRDIRVIPVLVQDAAMPGEGDLPEDLKKLARRQATEIDDTHWDSDTAQLVETLAKLLHEEPEPAQSGSGGMAHAPAQPGKNPEIPAPVPSGKDKNKLVWIFSAIVAVAVALGGLLYFAPPDRAAVVPDLIGISHDVAVARLGQARLRPGVVRAVQSGRPAGTVIEQNPAPGSQLAPESPVNLVLAENQPEHDRTPASGEENRPQEPVLATVPRLEGQPLERAHQLLEKAGLKAARAARRETREAPEGTVIEQSPKAGTKLAHGETVELVVAISPSEPVIVMVKVPDVTGREVKKAVAMLKDAGLNVVRRMEEENPSAEPGAVLRQSLKPGSRVRPDEAITLVFAVAPSGGEAAGEIVLPDFTGSPVRKVEDYLKERGLVLGPVHERASSEHPAGTVIGQRPPAKTRMEKGGEVLLLVAVSGGEQAVLPAPEQAWPEDGRSFDNYPRRTALGWKPVSGAASYTVELDCLNCCEPGKWCSELGHPWKIARGIPAVRSPGYKFEFADAQPGRWRAWAVDKAGREGEKSPWRTFRFTK
;
A
#
# COMPACT_ATOMS: atom_id res chain seq x y z
N MET A 1 0.77 -0.03 28.12
CA MET A 1 -0.18 0.96 27.58
C MET A 1 -1.43 0.21 27.17
N PRO A 2 -2.62 0.82 27.24
CA PRO A 2 -3.84 0.12 26.93
C PRO A 2 -3.83 -0.39 25.47
N GLY A 3 -3.99 -1.69 25.23
CA GLY A 3 -3.92 -2.33 23.92
C GLY A 3 -5.20 -3.03 23.52
N ILE A 4 -5.57 -2.94 22.23
CA ILE A 4 -6.68 -3.66 21.59
C ILE A 4 -6.09 -4.74 20.70
N PHE A 5 -6.49 -5.99 20.89
CA PHE A 5 -6.07 -7.10 20.05
C PHE A 5 -7.25 -7.63 19.24
N ILE A 6 -7.10 -7.80 17.93
CA ILE A 6 -8.13 -8.30 17.02
C ILE A 6 -7.78 -9.73 16.60
N SER A 7 -8.56 -10.69 17.10
CA SER A 7 -8.53 -12.09 16.69
C SER A 7 -9.60 -12.35 15.65
N TYR A 8 -9.22 -12.85 14.47
CA TYR A 8 -10.13 -13.11 13.36
C TYR A 8 -9.66 -14.28 12.51
N ARG A 9 -10.61 -15.00 11.91
CA ARG A 9 -10.31 -16.10 10.98
C ARG A 9 -10.23 -15.54 9.56
N ARG A 10 -9.06 -15.62 8.93
CA ARG A 10 -8.81 -15.05 7.60
C ARG A 10 -9.77 -15.58 6.52
N GLU A 11 -10.09 -16.86 6.57
CA GLU A 11 -10.98 -17.53 5.61
C GLU A 11 -12.46 -17.14 5.78
N ASP A 12 -12.81 -16.45 6.87
CA ASP A 12 -14.18 -16.08 7.23
C ASP A 12 -14.38 -14.55 7.21
N THR A 13 -13.51 -13.79 7.86
CA THR A 13 -13.76 -12.38 8.19
C THR A 13 -12.63 -11.40 7.82
N ALA A 14 -11.69 -11.78 6.92
CA ALA A 14 -10.53 -10.93 6.60
C ALA A 14 -10.88 -9.50 6.16
N GLY A 15 -11.91 -9.32 5.32
CA GLY A 15 -12.33 -7.99 4.86
C GLY A 15 -12.89 -7.12 6.00
N HIS A 16 -13.78 -7.69 6.79
CA HIS A 16 -14.40 -7.02 7.95
C HIS A 16 -13.37 -6.67 9.02
N ALA A 17 -12.51 -7.61 9.39
CA ALA A 17 -11.46 -7.42 10.37
C ALA A 17 -10.46 -6.32 9.95
N GLY A 18 -10.07 -6.27 8.67
CA GLY A 18 -9.20 -5.23 8.14
C GLY A 18 -9.82 -3.83 8.23
N ARG A 19 -11.10 -3.67 7.86
CA ARG A 19 -11.80 -2.38 7.96
C ARG A 19 -11.96 -1.92 9.41
N ILE A 20 -12.28 -2.84 10.34
CA ILE A 20 -12.35 -2.55 11.77
C ILE A 20 -10.97 -2.13 12.30
N PHE A 21 -9.91 -2.85 11.90
CA PHE A 21 -8.53 -2.54 12.28
C PHE A 21 -8.11 -1.13 11.85
N ASP A 22 -8.37 -0.76 10.59
CA ASP A 22 -8.04 0.58 10.09
C ASP A 22 -8.76 1.67 10.88
N ARG A 23 -10.04 1.49 11.18
CA ARG A 23 -10.85 2.44 11.94
C ARG A 23 -10.40 2.58 13.39
N LEU A 24 -10.04 1.46 14.04
CA LEU A 24 -9.51 1.48 15.40
C LEU A 24 -8.12 2.13 15.43
N ARG A 25 -7.26 1.89 14.44
CA ARG A 25 -5.94 2.56 14.36
C ARG A 25 -6.04 4.04 14.12
N GLU A 26 -7.02 4.49 13.34
CA GLU A 26 -7.29 5.91 13.14
C GLU A 26 -7.61 6.59 14.48
N LYS A 27 -8.39 5.94 15.35
CA LYS A 27 -8.78 6.50 16.65
C LYS A 27 -7.70 6.35 17.74
N PHE A 28 -7.19 5.14 17.95
CA PHE A 28 -6.35 4.79 19.11
C PHE A 28 -4.84 4.85 18.81
N GLY A 29 -4.47 5.04 17.54
CA GLY A 29 -3.09 5.04 17.09
C GLY A 29 -2.55 3.64 16.79
N ARG A 30 -1.43 3.62 16.07
CA ARG A 30 -0.86 2.39 15.50
C ARG A 30 -0.23 1.45 16.53
N ASP A 31 0.17 1.99 17.68
CA ASP A 31 0.90 1.25 18.73
C ASP A 31 -0.03 0.58 19.75
N LYS A 32 -1.33 0.90 19.69
CA LYS A 32 -2.35 0.38 20.61
C LYS A 32 -3.28 -0.65 19.99
N VAL A 33 -3.23 -0.88 18.67
CA VAL A 33 -4.12 -1.82 17.99
C VAL A 33 -3.29 -2.88 17.27
N PHE A 34 -3.48 -4.13 17.68
CA PHE A 34 -2.81 -5.31 17.17
C PHE A 34 -3.82 -6.18 16.43
N MET A 35 -3.43 -6.76 15.31
CA MET A 35 -4.28 -7.66 14.53
C MET A 35 -3.41 -8.79 13.99
N ASP A 36 -3.88 -10.02 14.21
CA ASP A 36 -3.24 -11.26 13.76
C ASP A 36 -1.87 -11.57 14.37
N VAL A 37 -1.58 -12.86 14.50
CA VAL A 37 -0.32 -13.43 15.00
C VAL A 37 0.54 -14.00 13.87
N ALA A 38 0.14 -13.83 12.60
CA ALA A 38 0.95 -14.19 11.44
C ALA A 38 2.27 -13.39 11.28
N GLY A 39 2.60 -12.50 12.22
CA GLY A 39 3.87 -11.78 12.33
C GLY A 39 4.88 -12.38 13.31
N ILE A 40 4.74 -13.65 13.73
CA ILE A 40 5.74 -14.29 14.60
C ILE A 40 7.05 -14.50 13.85
N GLU A 41 8.14 -14.00 14.44
CA GLU A 41 9.51 -14.21 13.99
C GLU A 41 9.81 -15.72 13.83
N PRO A 42 10.37 -16.18 12.70
CA PRO A 42 10.79 -17.56 12.55
C PRO A 42 11.73 -17.98 13.69
N GLY A 43 11.37 -19.04 14.42
CA GLY A 43 12.17 -19.59 15.52
C GLY A 43 11.74 -19.17 16.93
N VAL A 44 10.74 -18.28 17.08
CA VAL A 44 10.11 -18.01 18.39
C VAL A 44 9.08 -19.10 18.70
N ASP A 45 8.99 -19.52 19.97
CA ASP A 45 7.93 -20.40 20.41
C ASP A 45 6.57 -19.70 20.21
N PHE A 46 5.76 -20.32 19.36
CA PHE A 46 4.51 -19.75 18.89
C PHE A 46 3.50 -19.51 20.02
N VAL A 47 3.49 -20.40 21.02
CA VAL A 47 2.60 -20.30 22.17
C VAL A 47 3.03 -19.13 23.05
N GLU A 48 4.34 -18.92 23.24
CA GLU A 48 4.87 -17.79 24.00
C GLU A 48 4.60 -16.44 23.33
N ALA A 49 4.62 -16.39 22.00
CA ALA A 49 4.33 -15.17 21.25
C ALA A 49 2.85 -14.77 21.33
N ILE A 50 1.91 -15.73 21.21
CA ILE A 50 0.49 -15.48 21.48
C ILE A 50 0.29 -15.00 22.91
N ASP A 51 0.91 -15.69 23.86
CA ASP A 51 0.75 -15.40 25.29
C ASP A 51 1.28 -14.00 25.66
N ARG A 52 2.36 -13.55 25.01
CA ARG A 52 2.89 -12.19 25.13
C ARG A 52 1.99 -11.15 24.47
N ALA A 53 1.53 -11.40 23.24
CA ALA A 53 0.69 -10.47 22.48
C ALA A 53 -0.66 -10.25 23.18
N VAL A 54 -1.36 -11.34 23.51
CA VAL A 54 -2.62 -11.31 24.26
C VAL A 54 -2.38 -10.78 25.68
N GLY A 55 -1.29 -11.16 26.34
CA GLY A 55 -0.96 -10.67 27.68
C GLY A 55 -0.66 -9.16 27.76
N SER A 56 -0.37 -8.51 26.63
CA SER A 56 -0.08 -7.08 26.57
C SER A 56 -1.29 -6.21 26.23
N CYS A 57 -2.45 -6.81 25.94
CA CYS A 57 -3.67 -6.09 25.59
C CYS A 57 -4.69 -6.09 26.75
N ASP A 58 -5.53 -5.07 26.77
CA ASP A 58 -6.57 -4.86 27.78
C ASP A 58 -7.93 -5.35 27.25
N VAL A 59 -8.12 -5.28 25.93
CA VAL A 59 -9.31 -5.74 25.23
C VAL A 59 -8.94 -6.64 24.06
N LEU A 60 -9.60 -7.79 23.96
CA LEU A 60 -9.52 -8.69 22.81
C LEU A 60 -10.86 -8.73 22.07
N LEU A 61 -10.86 -8.35 20.80
CA LEU A 61 -12.00 -8.46 19.89
C LEU A 61 -11.94 -9.80 19.16
N VAL A 62 -13.01 -10.60 19.24
CA VAL A 62 -13.14 -11.85 18.46
C VAL A 62 -14.11 -11.57 17.32
N ILE A 63 -13.62 -11.51 16.09
CA ILE A 63 -14.46 -11.27 14.91
C ILE A 63 -15.07 -12.59 14.43
N ILE A 64 -16.38 -12.72 14.55
CA ILE A 64 -17.15 -13.94 14.26
C ILE A 64 -18.00 -13.69 13.00
N GLY A 65 -17.70 -14.42 11.92
CA GLY A 65 -18.48 -14.45 10.69
C GLY A 65 -19.29 -15.74 10.56
N LYS A 66 -19.96 -15.93 9.41
CA LYS A 66 -20.89 -17.05 9.19
C LYS A 66 -20.23 -18.42 9.33
N LYS A 67 -18.93 -18.53 9.05
CA LYS A 67 -18.19 -19.81 9.06
C LYS A 67 -17.27 -19.96 10.27
N TRP A 68 -17.24 -19.00 11.19
CA TRP A 68 -16.30 -19.00 12.32
C TRP A 68 -16.33 -20.32 13.11
N LEU A 69 -17.55 -20.84 13.36
CA LEU A 69 -17.81 -22.07 14.07
C LEU A 69 -17.59 -23.32 13.19
N THR A 70 -17.85 -23.24 11.89
CA THR A 70 -17.94 -24.39 10.97
C THR A 70 -16.76 -24.52 10.02
N CYS A 71 -15.73 -23.67 10.14
CA CYS A 71 -14.52 -23.78 9.33
C CYS A 71 -13.78 -25.09 9.62
N ASP A 72 -13.50 -25.84 8.56
CA ASP A 72 -12.77 -27.10 8.60
C ASP A 72 -11.30 -26.95 8.19
N ASP A 73 -10.46 -27.87 8.66
CA ASP A 73 -9.10 -28.04 8.18
C ASP A 73 -9.07 -28.86 6.87
N ALA A 74 -7.87 -29.10 6.34
CA ALA A 74 -7.68 -29.87 5.12
C ALA A 74 -8.18 -31.33 5.20
N SER A 75 -8.43 -31.84 6.42
CA SER A 75 -8.97 -33.18 6.67
C SER A 75 -10.50 -33.20 6.87
N GLY A 76 -11.15 -32.03 6.77
CA GLY A 76 -12.59 -31.90 6.99
C GLY A 76 -13.00 -31.90 8.46
N LYS A 77 -12.05 -31.70 9.39
CA LYS A 77 -12.32 -31.57 10.82
C LYS A 77 -12.45 -30.10 11.18
N ARG A 78 -13.46 -29.78 12.00
CA ARG A 78 -13.69 -28.44 12.52
C ARG A 78 -12.46 -27.90 13.25
N ARG A 79 -11.95 -26.75 12.80
CA ARG A 79 -10.70 -26.17 13.28
C ARG A 79 -10.73 -25.81 14.76
N LEU A 80 -11.87 -25.33 15.28
CA LEU A 80 -11.99 -25.03 16.71
C LEU A 80 -11.79 -26.26 17.61
N ASP A 81 -11.99 -27.48 17.10
CA ASP A 81 -11.73 -28.69 17.87
C ASP A 81 -10.24 -29.07 17.92
N ASP A 82 -9.41 -28.47 17.07
CA ASP A 82 -7.96 -28.56 17.17
C ASP A 82 -7.47 -27.67 18.32
N PRO A 83 -6.84 -28.22 19.39
CA PRO A 83 -6.25 -27.40 20.45
C PRO A 83 -5.12 -26.47 19.96
N LYS A 84 -4.61 -26.66 18.73
CA LYS A 84 -3.59 -25.80 18.12
C LYS A 84 -4.16 -24.70 17.21
N ASP A 85 -5.48 -24.62 17.02
CA ASP A 85 -6.07 -23.54 16.23
C ASP A 85 -5.82 -22.18 16.89
N PHE A 86 -5.32 -21.23 16.10
CA PHE A 86 -4.83 -19.96 16.61
C PHE A 86 -5.93 -19.12 17.25
N ILE A 87 -7.12 -19.11 16.65
CA ILE A 87 -8.27 -18.38 17.17
C ILE A 87 -8.72 -18.96 18.51
N ARG A 88 -8.69 -20.30 18.64
CA ARG A 88 -8.94 -20.95 19.92
C ARG A 88 -7.88 -20.60 20.95
N LEU A 89 -6.58 -20.68 20.61
CA LEU A 89 -5.49 -20.39 21.54
C LEU A 89 -5.54 -18.94 22.04
N GLU A 90 -5.70 -17.95 21.15
CA GLU A 90 -5.82 -16.53 21.50
C GLU A 90 -7.02 -16.27 22.41
N THR A 91 -8.20 -16.74 22.00
CA THR A 91 -9.45 -16.51 22.73
C THR A 91 -9.44 -17.21 24.08
N ALA A 92 -9.00 -18.46 24.14
CA ALA A 92 -8.89 -19.21 25.39
C ALA A 92 -7.87 -18.55 26.34
N THR A 93 -6.77 -18.02 25.82
CA THR A 93 -5.76 -17.31 26.62
C THR A 93 -6.31 -16.03 27.22
N ALA A 94 -7.02 -15.23 26.43
CA ALA A 94 -7.67 -14.02 26.94
C ALA A 94 -8.72 -14.34 28.01
N LEU A 95 -9.55 -15.37 27.78
CA LEU A 95 -10.55 -15.82 28.75
C LEU A 95 -9.95 -16.37 30.05
N ARG A 96 -8.79 -17.06 29.97
CA ARG A 96 -8.06 -17.56 31.15
C ARG A 96 -7.42 -16.44 31.97
N ARG A 97 -6.91 -15.40 31.30
CA ARG A 97 -6.26 -14.24 31.93
C ARG A 97 -7.23 -13.14 32.38
N ASP A 98 -8.53 -13.37 32.22
CA ASP A 98 -9.59 -12.41 32.50
C ASP A 98 -9.44 -11.07 31.74
N ILE A 99 -8.81 -11.13 30.55
CA ILE A 99 -8.79 -10.01 29.61
C ILE A 99 -10.21 -9.80 29.09
N ARG A 100 -10.58 -8.54 28.85
CA ARG A 100 -11.92 -8.22 28.35
C ARG A 100 -12.08 -8.74 26.91
N VAL A 101 -12.81 -9.83 26.75
CA VAL A 101 -13.16 -10.39 25.44
C VAL A 101 -14.51 -9.85 24.97
N ILE A 102 -14.54 -9.26 23.78
CA ILE A 102 -15.76 -8.74 23.12
C ILE A 102 -15.96 -9.50 21.80
N PRO A 103 -17.01 -10.33 21.69
CA PRO A 103 -17.42 -10.89 20.41
C PRO A 103 -17.95 -9.77 19.50
N VAL A 104 -17.46 -9.73 18.26
CA VAL A 104 -17.94 -8.82 17.22
C VAL A 104 -18.52 -9.68 16.09
N LEU A 105 -19.85 -9.66 15.97
CA LEU A 105 -20.58 -10.43 14.96
C LEU A 105 -20.64 -9.60 13.68
N VAL A 106 -20.23 -10.21 12.57
CA VAL A 106 -20.27 -9.60 11.25
C VAL A 106 -20.98 -10.54 10.28
N GLN A 107 -21.43 -10.02 9.13
CA GLN A 107 -22.11 -10.85 8.12
C GLN A 107 -23.34 -11.57 8.72
N ASP A 108 -24.18 -10.91 9.51
CA ASP A 108 -25.35 -11.54 10.17
C ASP A 108 -25.03 -12.82 10.98
N ALA A 109 -23.79 -12.96 11.46
CA ALA A 109 -23.39 -14.14 12.21
C ALA A 109 -24.15 -14.23 13.53
N ALA A 110 -24.52 -15.45 13.92
CA ALA A 110 -25.12 -15.71 15.23
C ALA A 110 -24.04 -16.00 16.26
N MET A 111 -24.29 -15.61 17.52
CA MET A 111 -23.41 -15.95 18.63
C MET A 111 -23.39 -17.47 18.85
N PRO A 112 -22.21 -18.13 18.92
CA PRO A 112 -22.12 -19.57 19.20
C PRO A 112 -22.71 -19.95 20.56
N GLY A 113 -23.41 -21.09 20.63
CA GLY A 113 -23.90 -21.64 21.89
C GLY A 113 -22.81 -22.35 22.70
N GLU A 114 -23.01 -22.51 24.01
CA GLU A 114 -22.04 -23.23 24.88
C GLU A 114 -21.81 -24.68 24.45
N GLY A 115 -22.83 -25.34 23.88
CA GLY A 115 -22.72 -26.72 23.39
C GLY A 115 -21.88 -26.84 22.12
N ASP A 116 -21.73 -25.75 21.38
CA ASP A 116 -20.96 -25.72 20.14
C ASP A 116 -19.48 -25.42 20.38
N LEU A 117 -19.09 -24.97 21.58
CA LEU A 117 -17.73 -24.52 21.85
C LEU A 117 -16.91 -25.58 22.63
N PRO A 118 -15.61 -25.69 22.34
CA PRO A 118 -14.68 -26.42 23.20
C PRO A 118 -14.70 -25.88 24.64
N GLU A 119 -14.35 -26.73 25.62
CA GLU A 119 -14.49 -26.44 27.06
C GLU A 119 -13.83 -25.10 27.48
N ASP A 120 -12.66 -24.81 26.94
CA ASP A 120 -11.87 -23.61 27.19
C ASP A 120 -12.44 -22.33 26.54
N LEU A 121 -13.39 -22.46 25.62
CA LEU A 121 -14.07 -21.35 24.95
C LEU A 121 -15.51 -21.13 25.42
N LYS A 122 -16.11 -22.02 26.21
CA LYS A 122 -17.52 -21.90 26.64
C LYS A 122 -17.86 -20.55 27.29
N LYS A 123 -16.90 -19.93 27.99
CA LYS A 123 -17.09 -18.59 28.57
C LYS A 123 -17.31 -17.48 27.53
N LEU A 124 -16.90 -17.69 26.27
CA LEU A 124 -17.14 -16.76 25.16
C LEU A 124 -18.64 -16.59 24.89
N ALA A 125 -19.42 -17.70 24.90
CA ALA A 125 -20.85 -17.69 24.63
C ALA A 125 -21.67 -16.84 25.63
N ARG A 126 -21.10 -16.54 26.80
CA ARG A 126 -21.71 -15.70 27.84
C ARG A 126 -21.27 -14.23 27.77
N ARG A 127 -20.45 -13.84 26.79
CA ARG A 127 -20.01 -12.46 26.59
C ARG A 127 -21.04 -11.72 25.74
N GLN A 128 -21.33 -10.47 26.11
CA GLN A 128 -22.19 -9.60 25.30
C GLN A 128 -21.50 -9.30 23.97
N ALA A 129 -22.16 -9.64 22.87
CA ALA A 129 -21.67 -9.36 21.53
C ALA A 129 -22.01 -7.93 21.08
N THR A 130 -21.18 -7.40 20.18
CA THR A 130 -21.49 -6.22 19.35
C THR A 130 -21.72 -6.70 17.92
N GLU A 131 -22.80 -6.25 17.30
CA GLU A 131 -23.10 -6.56 15.89
C GLU A 131 -22.64 -5.38 15.02
N ILE A 132 -22.04 -5.68 13.87
CA ILE A 132 -21.71 -4.69 12.84
C ILE A 132 -22.37 -5.15 11.54
N ASP A 133 -23.37 -4.40 11.10
CA ASP A 133 -24.12 -4.66 9.88
C ASP A 133 -23.43 -3.97 8.68
N ASP A 134 -23.40 -4.63 7.52
CA ASP A 134 -22.76 -4.08 6.32
C ASP A 134 -23.48 -2.81 5.79
N THR A 135 -24.78 -2.65 6.08
CA THR A 135 -25.59 -1.48 5.71
C THR A 135 -25.48 -0.32 6.71
N HIS A 136 -25.15 -0.62 7.97
CA HIS A 136 -24.98 0.37 9.05
C HIS A 136 -23.52 0.47 9.54
N TRP A 137 -22.58 0.05 8.69
CA TRP A 137 -21.17 -0.12 9.03
C TRP A 137 -20.55 1.05 9.80
N ASP A 138 -20.72 2.27 9.29
CA ASP A 138 -20.06 3.46 9.86
C ASP A 138 -20.60 3.80 11.25
N SER A 139 -21.91 3.68 11.48
CA SER A 139 -22.52 3.93 12.78
C SER A 139 -22.16 2.84 13.79
N ASP A 140 -22.23 1.58 13.40
CA ASP A 140 -21.97 0.44 14.29
C ASP A 140 -20.50 0.40 14.72
N THR A 141 -19.59 0.63 13.75
CA THR A 141 -18.16 0.71 14.04
C THR A 141 -17.85 1.94 14.91
N ALA A 142 -18.52 3.09 14.69
CA ALA A 142 -18.34 4.26 15.56
C ALA A 142 -18.79 3.99 17.00
N GLN A 143 -19.88 3.25 17.20
CA GLN A 143 -20.34 2.83 18.53
C GLN A 143 -19.37 1.86 19.21
N LEU A 144 -18.79 0.91 18.46
CA LEU A 144 -17.71 0.04 18.95
C LEU A 144 -16.49 0.87 19.39
N VAL A 145 -16.07 1.84 18.57
CA VAL A 145 -14.95 2.75 18.88
C VAL A 145 -15.23 3.55 20.15
N GLU A 146 -16.43 4.12 20.30
CA GLU A 146 -16.79 4.88 21.50
C GLU A 146 -16.81 4.00 22.76
N THR A 147 -17.30 2.76 22.63
CA THR A 147 -17.30 1.76 23.71
C THR A 147 -15.87 1.46 24.15
N LEU A 148 -14.97 1.25 23.18
CA LEU A 148 -13.56 0.99 23.45
C LEU A 148 -12.84 2.20 24.06
N ALA A 149 -13.14 3.42 23.62
CA ALA A 149 -12.54 4.63 24.18
C ALA A 149 -12.92 4.83 25.66
N LYS A 150 -14.17 4.56 26.01
CA LYS A 150 -14.63 4.56 27.41
C LYS A 150 -13.93 3.48 28.24
N LEU A 151 -13.75 2.28 27.68
CA LEU A 151 -13.07 1.17 28.36
C LEU A 151 -11.57 1.41 28.57
N LEU A 152 -10.92 2.10 27.64
CA LEU A 152 -9.48 2.42 27.71
C LEU A 152 -9.19 3.76 28.41
N HIS A 153 -10.20 4.42 28.97
CA HIS A 153 -10.11 5.72 29.65
C HIS A 153 -9.47 6.84 28.79
N GLU A 154 -9.80 6.90 27.50
CA GLU A 154 -9.40 8.02 26.64
C GLU A 154 -10.49 9.09 26.61
N GLU A 155 -10.24 10.25 27.23
CA GLU A 155 -11.15 11.40 27.12
C GLU A 155 -11.16 11.95 25.67
N PRO A 156 -12.33 12.38 25.16
CA PRO A 156 -12.40 12.96 23.82
C PRO A 156 -11.79 14.37 23.78
N GLU A 157 -10.81 14.59 22.90
CA GLU A 157 -10.38 15.96 22.54
C GLU A 157 -11.55 16.74 21.89
N PRO A 158 -11.76 18.02 22.25
CA PRO A 158 -12.82 18.82 21.68
C PRO A 158 -12.49 19.29 20.26
N ALA A 159 -13.44 19.08 19.35
CA ALA A 159 -13.43 19.58 17.98
C ALA A 159 -13.44 21.13 17.95
N GLN A 160 -12.45 21.73 17.29
CA GLN A 160 -12.50 23.16 16.95
C GLN A 160 -13.41 23.37 15.73
N SER A 161 -14.49 24.10 15.95
CA SER A 161 -15.39 24.64 14.93
C SER A 161 -15.35 26.17 14.97
N GLY A 162 -15.11 26.78 13.80
CA GLY A 162 -15.90 27.94 13.34
C GLY A 162 -15.28 29.34 13.41
N SER A 163 -15.05 29.94 12.23
CA SER A 163 -15.27 31.36 11.86
C SER A 163 -14.47 31.65 10.58
N GLY A 164 -14.96 32.18 9.46
CA GLY A 164 -16.23 32.78 9.06
C GLY A 164 -15.97 33.48 7.70
N GLY A 165 -16.86 33.32 6.71
CA GLY A 165 -16.69 33.93 5.39
C GLY A 165 -17.10 35.41 5.35
N MET A 166 -16.42 36.19 4.50
CA MET A 166 -16.96 37.41 3.87
C MET A 166 -16.24 37.67 2.54
N ALA A 167 -17.00 38.04 1.52
CA ALA A 167 -16.56 38.29 0.15
C ALA A 167 -16.53 39.81 -0.16
N HIS A 168 -15.50 40.29 -0.87
CA HIS A 168 -15.60 41.28 -1.96
C HIS A 168 -14.26 41.41 -2.73
N ALA A 169 -14.36 41.47 -4.07
CA ALA A 169 -13.32 41.61 -5.10
C ALA A 169 -12.90 43.11 -5.29
N PRO A 170 -11.91 43.53 -6.14
CA PRO A 170 -11.39 42.89 -7.38
C PRO A 170 -9.85 42.93 -7.66
N ALA A 171 -9.49 42.32 -8.80
CA ALA A 171 -8.17 41.97 -9.39
C ALA A 171 -7.26 43.16 -9.80
N GLN A 172 -5.96 43.07 -10.16
CA GLN A 172 -5.15 42.12 -11.00
C GLN A 172 -3.59 42.31 -10.72
N PRO A 173 -2.61 41.93 -11.59
CA PRO A 173 -2.05 40.58 -11.84
C PRO A 173 -0.48 40.49 -11.89
N GLY A 174 0.08 39.26 -11.96
CA GLY A 174 1.42 38.94 -12.49
C GLY A 174 2.43 38.46 -11.43
N LYS A 175 3.40 37.56 -11.67
CA LYS A 175 3.90 36.77 -12.81
C LYS A 175 4.70 35.57 -12.23
N ASN A 176 4.82 34.49 -13.00
CA ASN A 176 5.75 33.35 -12.77
C ASN A 176 7.20 33.79 -12.51
N PRO A 177 8.00 32.99 -11.77
CA PRO A 177 9.45 32.97 -11.94
C PRO A 177 9.90 31.76 -12.76
N GLU A 178 10.74 32.07 -13.74
CA GLU A 178 11.44 31.19 -14.67
C GLU A 178 12.89 30.98 -14.17
N ILE A 179 13.44 29.80 -14.45
CA ILE A 179 14.81 29.36 -14.11
C ILE A 179 15.83 30.06 -15.03
N PRO A 180 17.08 30.31 -14.59
CA PRO A 180 18.19 29.91 -15.47
C PRO A 180 19.46 29.39 -14.75
N ALA A 181 20.25 28.62 -15.52
CA ALA A 181 21.67 28.27 -15.34
C ALA A 181 22.38 28.45 -16.71
N PRO A 182 23.68 28.13 -16.94
CA PRO A 182 24.95 28.65 -16.35
C PRO A 182 26.03 29.07 -17.42
N VAL A 183 27.29 29.34 -16.95
CA VAL A 183 28.67 29.34 -17.58
C VAL A 183 29.15 30.49 -18.54
N PRO A 184 30.46 30.68 -18.92
CA PRO A 184 31.82 30.33 -18.37
C PRO A 184 32.99 31.40 -18.52
N SER A 185 34.18 31.11 -17.94
CA SER A 185 35.59 31.23 -18.45
C SER A 185 36.36 32.56 -18.70
N GLY A 186 37.58 32.70 -18.10
CA GLY A 186 38.82 33.05 -18.83
C GLY A 186 39.95 33.91 -18.18
N LYS A 187 41.09 33.27 -17.80
CA LYS A 187 42.56 33.58 -18.00
C LYS A 187 43.18 34.94 -17.56
N ASP A 188 44.43 35.13 -17.09
CA ASP A 188 45.64 34.32 -16.83
C ASP A 188 46.66 35.15 -15.97
N LYS A 189 47.64 34.47 -15.34
CA LYS A 189 49.10 34.77 -15.21
C LYS A 189 49.72 34.83 -13.79
N ASN A 190 50.59 33.83 -13.58
CA ASN A 190 51.91 33.84 -12.92
C ASN A 190 52.13 33.22 -11.51
N LYS A 191 52.77 32.03 -11.57
CA LYS A 191 53.99 31.58 -10.88
C LYS A 191 53.88 31.28 -9.37
N LEU A 192 53.73 30.00 -9.02
CA LEU A 192 54.84 29.07 -8.71
C LEU A 192 55.46 29.31 -7.30
N VAL A 193 54.73 28.88 -6.26
CA VAL A 193 55.32 28.16 -5.11
C VAL A 193 54.35 27.04 -4.76
N TRP A 194 54.91 25.84 -4.65
CA TRP A 194 54.26 24.55 -4.73
C TRP A 194 53.74 24.04 -3.38
N ILE A 195 52.48 23.59 -3.40
CA ILE A 195 51.97 22.36 -2.75
C ILE A 195 52.27 22.19 -1.26
N PHE A 196 51.33 22.63 -0.38
CA PHE A 196 50.85 21.84 0.78
C PHE A 196 49.54 22.37 1.42
N SER A 197 48.83 23.33 0.81
CA SER A 197 47.74 24.10 1.46
C SER A 197 46.34 23.86 0.88
N ALA A 198 46.02 22.62 0.46
CA ALA A 198 44.72 22.29 -0.18
C ALA A 198 43.96 21.11 0.46
N ILE A 199 44.31 20.72 1.70
CA ILE A 199 43.49 19.81 2.54
C ILE A 199 42.67 20.60 3.58
N VAL A 200 43.00 21.88 3.83
CA VAL A 200 42.34 22.73 4.84
C VAL A 200 41.01 23.34 4.37
N ALA A 201 40.72 23.39 3.06
CA ALA A 201 39.51 24.05 2.56
C ALA A 201 38.29 23.11 2.37
N VAL A 202 38.49 21.78 2.37
CA VAL A 202 37.38 20.80 2.27
C VAL A 202 36.92 20.35 3.67
N ALA A 203 37.77 20.45 4.70
CA ALA A 203 37.37 20.25 6.10
C ALA A 203 36.45 21.36 6.64
N VAL A 204 36.53 22.58 6.10
CA VAL A 204 35.71 23.73 6.54
C VAL A 204 34.30 23.70 5.94
N ALA A 205 34.08 22.99 4.82
CA ALA A 205 32.75 22.85 4.23
C ALA A 205 32.00 21.59 4.70
N LEU A 206 32.68 20.54 5.20
CA LEU A 206 32.03 19.42 5.90
C LEU A 206 31.88 19.63 7.42
N GLY A 207 32.62 20.55 8.03
CA GLY A 207 32.55 20.85 9.46
C GLY A 207 31.36 21.72 9.90
N GLY A 208 30.66 22.36 8.96
CA GLY A 208 29.52 23.25 9.24
C GLY A 208 28.18 22.56 9.47
N LEU A 209 28.06 21.26 9.20
CA LEU A 209 26.81 20.49 9.33
C LEU A 209 26.93 19.28 10.28
N LEU A 210 27.89 19.35 11.22
CA LEU A 210 27.93 18.58 12.47
C LEU A 210 27.90 19.53 13.70
N TYR A 211 27.33 20.72 13.51
CA TYR A 211 27.41 21.84 14.46
C TYR A 211 26.19 21.90 15.40
N PHE A 212 25.85 20.79 16.04
CA PHE A 212 25.06 20.77 17.30
C PHE A 212 25.36 19.49 18.11
N ALA A 213 26.61 19.07 18.15
CA ALA A 213 27.13 18.30 19.28
C ALA A 213 27.67 19.30 20.32
N PRO A 214 27.27 19.26 21.60
CA PRO A 214 27.85 20.13 22.61
C PRO A 214 29.37 19.86 22.71
N PRO A 215 30.22 20.88 22.94
CA PRO A 215 31.64 20.65 23.12
C PRO A 215 31.82 19.77 24.37
N ASP A 216 32.45 18.61 24.21
CA ASP A 216 32.92 17.81 25.34
C ASP A 216 33.84 18.71 26.16
N ARG A 217 33.34 19.17 27.31
CA ARG A 217 34.13 19.99 28.23
C ARG A 217 35.35 19.17 28.61
N ALA A 218 36.54 19.74 28.40
CA ALA A 218 37.79 19.11 28.77
C ALA A 218 37.75 18.70 30.25
N ALA A 219 38.12 17.46 30.53
CA ALA A 219 38.28 16.93 31.85
C ALA A 219 39.52 17.54 32.51
N VAL A 220 39.37 18.09 33.72
CA VAL A 220 40.49 18.66 34.49
C VAL A 220 41.10 17.54 35.33
N VAL A 221 42.41 17.32 35.19
CA VAL A 221 43.15 16.30 35.93
C VAL A 221 43.15 16.65 37.42
N PRO A 222 42.56 15.82 38.30
CA PRO A 222 42.56 16.06 39.75
C PRO A 222 43.95 15.87 40.36
N ASP A 223 44.14 16.41 41.58
CA ASP A 223 45.32 16.09 42.40
C ASP A 223 45.12 14.74 43.10
N LEU A 224 46.01 13.81 42.77
CA LEU A 224 46.03 12.42 43.22
C LEU A 224 47.25 12.14 44.09
N ILE A 225 48.15 13.09 44.32
CA ILE A 225 49.36 12.83 45.11
C ILE A 225 48.99 12.62 46.58
N GLY A 226 49.53 11.55 47.19
CA GLY A 226 49.39 11.26 48.62
C GLY A 226 48.11 10.51 49.01
N ILE A 227 47.19 10.23 48.09
CA ILE A 227 46.01 9.38 48.34
C ILE A 227 46.27 7.93 47.89
N SER A 228 45.44 6.99 48.33
CA SER A 228 45.56 5.58 47.90
C SER A 228 45.13 5.41 46.44
N HIS A 229 45.69 4.39 45.78
CA HIS A 229 45.38 4.05 44.39
C HIS A 229 43.86 3.94 44.13
N ASP A 230 43.10 3.29 45.01
CA ASP A 230 41.66 3.09 44.82
C ASP A 230 40.88 4.42 44.87
N VAL A 231 41.25 5.32 45.78
CA VAL A 231 40.67 6.67 45.85
C VAL A 231 41.08 7.50 44.64
N ALA A 232 42.30 7.31 44.12
CA ALA A 232 42.77 7.98 42.92
C ALA A 232 42.01 7.54 41.66
N VAL A 233 41.76 6.24 41.49
CA VAL A 233 40.94 5.70 40.38
C VAL A 233 39.51 6.22 40.45
N ALA A 234 38.91 6.28 41.63
CA ALA A 234 37.56 6.84 41.81
C ALA A 234 37.49 8.33 41.44
N ARG A 235 38.49 9.14 41.85
CA ARG A 235 38.59 10.56 41.51
C ARG A 235 38.79 10.79 40.01
N LEU A 236 39.57 9.94 39.33
CA LEU A 236 39.73 9.97 37.88
C LEU A 236 38.40 9.72 37.17
N GLY A 237 37.64 8.69 37.59
CA GLY A 237 36.32 8.39 37.02
C GLY A 237 35.32 9.54 37.18
N GLN A 238 35.29 10.19 38.35
CA GLN A 238 34.47 11.39 38.57
C GLN A 238 34.89 12.57 37.68
N ALA A 239 36.18 12.68 37.35
CA ALA A 239 36.72 13.67 36.44
C ALA A 239 36.57 13.29 34.95
N ARG A 240 35.94 12.16 34.61
CA ARG A 240 35.85 11.60 33.23
C ARG A 240 37.23 11.27 32.63
N LEU A 241 38.13 10.77 33.45
CA LEU A 241 39.47 10.32 33.08
C LEU A 241 39.65 8.85 33.49
N ARG A 242 40.56 8.13 32.83
CA ARG A 242 40.87 6.72 33.17
C ARG A 242 42.27 6.58 33.75
N PRO A 243 42.53 5.59 34.62
CA PRO A 243 43.88 5.28 35.05
C PRO A 243 44.72 4.82 33.85
N GLY A 244 45.93 5.37 33.74
CA GLY A 244 46.93 5.00 32.74
C GLY A 244 47.87 3.90 33.25
N VAL A 245 49.13 3.94 32.83
CA VAL A 245 50.18 3.04 33.30
C VAL A 245 50.46 3.31 34.77
N VAL A 246 50.36 2.27 35.59
CA VAL A 246 50.70 2.29 37.00
C VAL A 246 52.07 1.64 37.20
N ARG A 247 53.04 2.37 37.77
CA ARG A 247 54.35 1.85 38.16
C ARG A 247 54.47 1.85 39.68
N ALA A 248 55.15 0.86 40.25
CA ALA A 248 55.46 0.83 41.67
C ALA A 248 56.94 1.15 41.88
N VAL A 249 57.27 1.98 42.87
CA VAL A 249 58.66 2.26 43.25
C VAL A 249 58.80 2.30 44.77
N GLN A 250 59.99 1.96 45.25
CA GLN A 250 60.34 1.97 46.66
C GLN A 250 60.25 3.39 47.22
N SER A 251 59.54 3.54 48.34
CA SER A 251 59.29 4.83 48.98
C SER A 251 59.06 4.64 50.48
N GLY A 252 59.35 5.67 51.29
CA GLY A 252 59.01 5.68 52.72
C GLY A 252 57.52 5.91 53.01
N ARG A 253 56.68 6.01 51.98
CA ARG A 253 55.22 6.16 52.11
C ARG A 253 54.52 4.78 52.17
N PRO A 254 53.35 4.68 52.79
CA PRO A 254 52.59 3.42 52.83
C PRO A 254 52.35 2.84 51.43
N ALA A 255 52.51 1.53 51.27
CA ALA A 255 52.30 0.84 50.00
C ALA A 255 50.92 1.17 49.38
N GLY A 256 50.89 1.40 48.07
CA GLY A 256 49.69 1.78 47.33
C GLY A 256 49.34 3.27 47.37
N THR A 257 50.13 4.11 48.04
CA THR A 257 50.00 5.57 48.00
C THR A 257 50.54 6.13 46.69
N VAL A 258 49.79 7.00 46.00
CA VAL A 258 50.28 7.70 44.79
C VAL A 258 51.37 8.69 45.18
N ILE A 259 52.54 8.56 44.56
CA ILE A 259 53.69 9.42 44.80
C ILE A 259 53.97 10.37 43.63
N GLU A 260 53.54 10.00 42.42
CA GLU A 260 53.68 10.79 41.22
C GLU A 260 52.47 10.55 40.29
N GLN A 261 52.08 11.57 39.54
CA GLN A 261 51.06 11.49 38.51
C GLN A 261 51.51 12.22 37.25
N ASN A 262 51.09 11.74 36.08
CA ASN A 262 51.33 12.40 34.80
C ASN A 262 50.12 12.18 33.88
N PRO A 263 49.42 13.24 33.42
CA PRO A 263 49.72 14.67 33.55
C PRO A 263 49.58 15.27 34.96
N ALA A 264 50.18 16.45 35.17
CA ALA A 264 50.15 17.16 36.44
C ALA A 264 48.73 17.64 36.82
N PRO A 265 48.43 17.84 38.12
CA PRO A 265 47.14 18.37 38.56
C PRO A 265 46.77 19.67 37.86
N GLY A 266 45.50 19.83 37.48
CA GLY A 266 44.98 20.99 36.76
C GLY A 266 45.13 20.94 35.23
N SER A 267 45.80 19.93 34.68
CA SER A 267 45.90 19.73 33.23
C SER A 267 44.51 19.48 32.62
N GLN A 268 44.29 19.93 31.37
CA GLN A 268 43.04 19.70 30.65
C GLN A 268 43.22 18.59 29.62
N LEU A 269 42.41 17.54 29.71
CA LEU A 269 42.45 16.40 28.82
C LEU A 269 41.08 16.15 28.18
N ALA A 270 41.08 15.46 27.05
CA ALA A 270 39.83 14.94 26.49
C ALA A 270 39.23 13.90 27.46
N PRO A 271 37.89 13.75 27.52
CA PRO A 271 37.27 12.66 28.27
C PRO A 271 37.89 11.29 27.92
N GLU A 272 37.98 10.39 28.90
CA GLU A 272 38.60 9.06 28.79
C GLU A 272 40.13 9.06 28.55
N SER A 273 40.80 10.21 28.68
CA SER A 273 42.26 10.27 28.59
C SER A 273 42.91 9.58 29.81
N PRO A 274 44.05 8.87 29.60
CA PRO A 274 44.76 8.19 30.67
C PRO A 274 45.57 9.16 31.55
N VAL A 275 45.59 8.93 32.86
CA VAL A 275 46.53 9.55 33.81
C VAL A 275 47.41 8.47 34.42
N ASN A 276 48.70 8.50 34.11
CA ASN A 276 49.68 7.56 34.61
C ASN A 276 50.02 7.86 36.06
N LEU A 277 50.18 6.83 36.89
CA LEU A 277 50.43 6.95 38.33
C LEU A 277 51.69 6.18 38.72
N VAL A 278 52.44 6.71 39.68
CA VAL A 278 53.50 5.96 40.38
C VAL A 278 53.03 5.73 41.81
N LEU A 279 53.09 4.49 42.29
CA LEU A 279 52.69 4.07 43.62
C LEU A 279 53.91 3.74 44.49
N ALA A 280 53.79 4.00 45.79
CA ALA A 280 54.74 3.51 46.78
C ALA A 280 54.63 1.98 46.93
N GLU A 281 55.77 1.31 47.03
CA GLU A 281 55.91 -0.11 47.32
C GLU A 281 56.78 -0.30 48.57
N ASN A 282 56.46 -1.31 49.39
CA ASN A 282 57.27 -1.68 50.55
C ASN A 282 58.40 -2.65 50.14
N GLN A 283 59.49 -2.69 50.91
CA GLN A 283 60.61 -3.59 50.69
C GLN A 283 60.22 -5.05 51.03
N PRO A 284 60.64 -6.07 50.25
CA PRO A 284 60.55 -7.46 50.68
C PRO A 284 61.48 -7.69 51.86
N GLU A 285 60.95 -8.17 52.98
CA GLU A 285 61.76 -8.60 54.13
C GLU A 285 62.58 -9.86 53.77
N HIS A 286 63.86 -9.69 53.47
CA HIS A 286 64.84 -10.77 53.48
C HIS A 286 66.17 -10.31 54.09
N ASP A 287 66.68 -11.18 54.97
CA ASP A 287 67.97 -11.19 55.66
C ASP A 287 68.27 -10.11 56.72
N ARG A 288 67.92 -10.45 57.97
CA ARG A 288 68.80 -10.21 59.11
C ARG A 288 68.90 -11.47 59.97
N THR A 289 70.05 -12.12 59.93
CA THR A 289 70.51 -13.09 60.93
C THR A 289 70.72 -12.38 62.28
N PRO A 290 70.24 -12.90 63.42
CA PRO A 290 70.37 -12.22 64.70
C PRO A 290 71.68 -12.62 65.39
N ALA A 291 72.40 -11.62 65.89
CA ALA A 291 73.39 -11.79 66.95
C ALA A 291 72.79 -11.25 68.27
N SER A 292 72.89 -12.08 69.30
CA SER A 292 72.76 -11.80 70.73
C SER A 292 71.43 -11.27 71.27
N GLY A 293 70.82 -12.09 72.12
CA GLY A 293 70.40 -11.67 73.46
C GLY A 293 68.94 -11.25 73.63
N GLU A 294 68.24 -12.07 74.42
CA GLU A 294 67.06 -11.73 75.23
C GLU A 294 65.65 -11.90 74.60
N GLU A 295 65.04 -13.01 75.04
CA GLU A 295 63.59 -13.24 75.28
C GLU A 295 62.57 -12.76 74.24
N ASN A 296 62.18 -13.64 73.32
CA ASN A 296 60.76 -13.77 72.96
C ASN A 296 60.42 -15.18 72.44
N ARG A 297 59.41 -15.83 73.02
CA ARG A 297 58.94 -17.14 72.57
C ARG A 297 58.19 -16.97 71.22
N PRO A 298 58.37 -17.87 70.23
CA PRO A 298 57.51 -17.86 69.04
C PRO A 298 56.06 -18.16 69.46
N GLN A 299 55.14 -17.23 69.21
CA GLN A 299 53.70 -17.52 69.27
C GLN A 299 53.33 -18.32 68.02
N GLU A 300 52.66 -19.46 68.19
CA GLU A 300 52.11 -20.24 67.07
C GLU A 300 51.21 -19.36 66.19
N PRO A 301 51.29 -19.45 64.85
CA PRO A 301 50.46 -18.65 63.97
C PRO A 301 48.98 -18.97 64.22
N VAL A 302 48.19 -17.94 64.51
CA VAL A 302 46.73 -18.09 64.65
C VAL A 302 46.17 -18.48 63.29
N LEU A 303 45.74 -19.74 63.16
CA LEU A 303 45.16 -20.27 61.94
C LEU A 303 43.65 -20.03 61.90
N ALA A 304 43.18 -19.48 60.79
CA ALA A 304 41.79 -19.30 60.43
C ALA A 304 41.34 -20.41 59.47
N THR A 305 40.13 -20.93 59.66
CA THR A 305 39.54 -21.92 58.75
C THR A 305 38.75 -21.21 57.66
N VAL A 306 39.02 -21.53 56.40
CA VAL A 306 38.31 -20.98 55.23
C VAL A 306 36.83 -21.42 55.27
N PRO A 307 35.86 -20.50 55.33
CA PRO A 307 34.44 -20.82 55.31
C PRO A 307 33.97 -21.31 53.92
N ARG A 308 32.77 -21.89 53.86
CA ARG A 308 32.09 -22.20 52.59
C ARG A 308 31.37 -20.96 52.07
N LEU A 309 31.77 -20.52 50.89
CA LEU A 309 31.36 -19.29 50.22
C LEU A 309 30.61 -19.55 48.91
N GLU A 310 30.84 -20.69 48.27
CA GLU A 310 30.07 -21.12 47.09
C GLU A 310 28.57 -21.14 47.38
N GLY A 311 27.78 -20.54 46.47
CA GLY A 311 26.34 -20.37 46.57
C GLY A 311 25.90 -19.18 47.43
N GLN A 312 26.84 -18.43 48.04
CA GLN A 312 26.51 -17.22 48.81
C GLN A 312 26.58 -15.97 47.92
N PRO A 313 25.76 -14.94 48.20
CA PRO A 313 25.97 -13.60 47.64
C PRO A 313 27.35 -13.04 48.02
N LEU A 314 28.00 -12.30 47.13
CA LEU A 314 29.33 -11.74 47.35
C LEU A 314 29.46 -10.95 48.68
N GLU A 315 28.46 -10.13 49.00
CA GLU A 315 28.40 -9.38 50.26
C GLU A 315 28.42 -10.30 51.49
N ARG A 316 27.67 -11.41 51.42
CA ARG A 316 27.65 -12.40 52.51
C ARG A 316 28.98 -13.15 52.60
N ALA A 317 29.62 -13.43 51.46
CA ALA A 317 30.92 -14.07 51.42
C ALA A 317 32.01 -13.20 52.08
N HIS A 318 32.00 -11.88 51.83
CA HIS A 318 32.90 -10.94 52.51
C HIS A 318 32.73 -10.96 54.03
N GLN A 319 31.49 -10.91 54.53
CA GLN A 319 31.22 -10.97 55.98
C GLN A 319 31.72 -12.26 56.63
N LEU A 320 31.59 -13.39 55.93
CA LEU A 320 32.03 -14.69 56.43
C LEU A 320 33.56 -14.79 56.50
N LEU A 321 34.25 -14.21 55.52
CA LEU A 321 35.72 -14.13 55.51
C LEU A 321 36.24 -13.21 56.61
N GLU A 322 35.65 -12.03 56.77
CA GLU A 322 36.04 -11.08 57.83
C GLU A 322 35.86 -11.69 59.22
N LYS A 323 34.73 -12.36 59.47
CA LYS A 323 34.48 -13.06 60.73
C LYS A 323 35.47 -14.22 60.98
N ALA A 324 35.95 -14.86 59.92
CA ALA A 324 36.97 -15.90 60.01
C ALA A 324 38.39 -15.33 60.16
N GLY A 325 38.59 -14.00 60.08
CA GLY A 325 39.91 -13.39 60.10
C GLY A 325 40.66 -13.51 58.78
N LEU A 326 39.95 -13.68 57.66
CA LEU A 326 40.49 -13.81 56.31
C LEU A 326 40.06 -12.61 55.44
N LYS A 327 40.77 -12.40 54.33
CA LYS A 327 40.46 -11.34 53.36
C LYS A 327 39.90 -11.94 52.08
N ALA A 328 39.02 -11.23 51.39
CA ALA A 328 38.62 -11.60 50.04
C ALA A 328 39.59 -10.96 49.04
N ALA A 329 40.05 -11.73 48.06
CA ALA A 329 40.70 -11.15 46.88
C ALA A 329 39.65 -10.48 45.97
N ARG A 330 40.10 -9.72 44.98
CA ARG A 330 39.21 -9.16 43.96
C ARG A 330 38.50 -10.30 43.22
N ALA A 331 37.17 -10.36 43.35
CA ALA A 331 36.40 -11.42 42.72
C ALA A 331 36.51 -11.38 41.19
N ALA A 332 36.94 -12.50 40.59
CA ALA A 332 36.86 -12.70 39.15
C ALA A 332 35.40 -12.84 38.72
N ARG A 333 35.07 -12.39 37.51
CA ARG A 333 33.70 -12.46 36.98
C ARG A 333 33.61 -13.54 35.92
N ARG A 334 32.54 -14.34 35.95
CA ARG A 334 32.26 -15.37 34.95
C ARG A 334 30.80 -15.28 34.52
N GLU A 335 30.59 -15.24 33.20
CA GLU A 335 29.24 -15.30 32.63
C GLU A 335 28.65 -16.70 32.83
N THR A 336 27.46 -16.79 33.43
CA THR A 336 26.76 -18.06 33.61
C THR A 336 25.26 -17.83 33.80
N ARG A 337 24.45 -18.84 33.46
CA ARG A 337 23.00 -18.89 33.73
C ARG A 337 22.66 -19.81 34.92
N GLU A 338 23.65 -20.48 35.48
CA GLU A 338 23.46 -21.51 36.52
C GLU A 338 23.30 -20.91 37.93
N ALA A 339 23.65 -19.63 38.11
CA ALA A 339 23.54 -18.92 39.38
C ALA A 339 23.09 -17.46 39.16
N PRO A 340 22.36 -16.85 40.11
CA PRO A 340 22.00 -15.43 40.05
C PRO A 340 23.23 -14.52 40.01
N GLU A 341 23.10 -13.36 39.34
CA GLU A 341 24.16 -12.34 39.32
C GLU A 341 24.58 -11.96 40.75
N GLY A 342 25.89 -11.85 40.97
CA GLY A 342 26.45 -11.51 42.28
C GLY A 342 26.65 -12.69 43.23
N THR A 343 26.36 -13.92 42.79
CA THR A 343 26.59 -15.16 43.56
C THR A 343 28.00 -15.69 43.37
N VAL A 344 28.68 -16.09 44.44
CA VAL A 344 29.97 -16.79 44.39
C VAL A 344 29.75 -18.21 43.85
N ILE A 345 30.37 -18.53 42.73
CA ILE A 345 30.26 -19.84 42.07
C ILE A 345 31.51 -20.70 42.23
N GLU A 346 32.62 -20.11 42.65
CA GLU A 346 33.89 -20.80 42.87
C GLU A 346 34.69 -20.08 43.95
N GLN A 347 35.40 -20.83 44.79
CA GLN A 347 36.34 -20.27 45.79
C GLN A 347 37.67 -21.02 45.77
N SER A 348 38.76 -20.31 46.10
CA SER A 348 40.08 -20.91 46.31
C SER A 348 40.83 -20.17 47.42
N PRO A 349 41.36 -20.84 48.45
CA PRO A 349 41.31 -22.28 48.72
C PRO A 349 39.89 -22.82 49.06
N LYS A 350 39.74 -24.15 49.01
CA LYS A 350 38.46 -24.82 49.32
C LYS A 350 38.08 -24.64 50.79
N ALA A 351 36.78 -24.67 51.06
CA ALA A 351 36.24 -24.63 52.42
C ALA A 351 36.89 -25.68 53.34
N GLY A 352 37.21 -25.29 54.57
CA GLY A 352 37.90 -26.13 55.56
C GLY A 352 39.43 -26.03 55.53
N THR A 353 40.03 -25.39 54.53
CA THR A 353 41.48 -25.14 54.49
C THR A 353 41.89 -24.23 55.65
N LYS A 354 43.03 -24.51 56.29
CA LYS A 354 43.60 -23.65 57.33
C LYS A 354 44.57 -22.65 56.71
N LEU A 355 44.34 -21.37 56.92
CA LEU A 355 45.20 -20.28 56.46
C LEU A 355 45.64 -19.44 57.66
N ALA A 356 46.76 -18.73 57.53
CA ALA A 356 47.14 -17.75 58.55
C ALA A 356 46.10 -16.62 58.59
N HIS A 357 45.88 -16.05 59.77
CA HIS A 357 45.00 -14.90 59.90
C HIS A 357 45.46 -13.74 59.00
N GLY A 358 44.54 -13.19 58.20
CA GLY A 358 44.78 -12.11 57.25
C GLY A 358 45.05 -12.55 55.81
N GLU A 359 45.19 -13.85 55.55
CA GLU A 359 45.36 -14.44 54.21
C GLU A 359 44.14 -14.24 53.31
N THR A 360 44.35 -14.29 51.99
CA THR A 360 43.31 -14.00 50.99
C THR A 360 42.66 -15.25 50.43
N VAL A 361 41.34 -15.18 50.19
CA VAL A 361 40.56 -16.19 49.47
C VAL A 361 40.07 -15.58 48.15
N GLU A 362 40.39 -16.25 47.04
CA GLU A 362 39.95 -15.90 45.70
C GLU A 362 38.51 -16.39 45.46
N LEU A 363 37.71 -15.55 44.81
CA LEU A 363 36.30 -15.80 44.53
C LEU A 363 36.02 -15.60 43.04
N VAL A 364 35.18 -16.44 42.45
CA VAL A 364 34.57 -16.21 41.13
C VAL A 364 33.09 -15.93 41.33
N VAL A 365 32.60 -14.85 40.74
CA VAL A 365 31.21 -14.38 40.88
C VAL A 365 30.49 -14.44 39.54
N ALA A 366 29.25 -14.94 39.58
CA ALA A 366 28.37 -14.99 38.43
C ALA A 366 27.98 -13.59 37.95
N ILE A 367 28.10 -13.37 36.64
CA ILE A 367 27.50 -12.23 35.93
C ILE A 367 26.56 -12.75 34.85
N SER A 368 25.51 -11.99 34.55
CA SER A 368 24.59 -12.33 33.47
C SER A 368 25.30 -12.26 32.11
N PRO A 369 25.08 -13.22 31.19
CA PRO A 369 25.60 -13.14 29.84
C PRO A 369 25.07 -11.88 29.15
N SER A 370 25.95 -11.16 28.46
CA SER A 370 25.57 -9.95 27.73
C SER A 370 24.76 -10.31 26.47
N GLU A 371 23.58 -9.70 26.29
CA GLU A 371 22.77 -9.91 25.09
C GLU A 371 23.42 -9.24 23.86
N PRO A 372 23.37 -9.86 22.67
CA PRO A 372 23.90 -9.25 21.46
C PRO A 372 23.13 -7.97 21.11
N VAL A 373 23.86 -6.85 20.96
CA VAL A 373 23.30 -5.58 20.52
C VAL A 373 22.99 -5.66 19.03
N ILE A 374 21.71 -5.79 18.68
CA ILE A 374 21.27 -5.77 17.28
C ILE A 374 21.27 -4.31 16.79
N VAL A 375 22.16 -3.98 15.85
CA VAL A 375 22.20 -2.65 15.22
C VAL A 375 21.07 -2.54 14.20
N MET A 376 20.14 -1.61 14.45
CA MET A 376 18.98 -1.42 13.58
C MET A 376 19.36 -0.74 12.25
N VAL A 377 18.82 -1.27 11.15
CA VAL A 377 18.97 -0.76 9.78
C VAL A 377 17.90 0.29 9.49
N LYS A 378 18.29 1.40 8.85
CA LYS A 378 17.33 2.39 8.35
C LYS A 378 16.76 1.95 6.99
N VAL A 379 15.44 1.96 6.86
CA VAL A 379 14.75 1.55 5.63
C VAL A 379 14.86 2.64 4.55
N PRO A 380 15.45 2.37 3.37
CA PRO A 380 15.47 3.29 2.23
C PRO A 380 14.07 3.51 1.61
N ASP A 381 13.87 4.65 0.97
CA ASP A 381 12.71 4.87 0.07
C ASP A 381 13.06 4.40 -1.34
N VAL A 382 12.34 3.39 -1.83
CA VAL A 382 12.48 2.87 -3.18
C VAL A 382 11.27 3.12 -4.07
N THR A 383 10.28 3.89 -3.58
CA THR A 383 9.08 4.22 -4.34
C THR A 383 9.43 4.99 -5.62
N GLY A 384 8.77 4.65 -6.74
CA GLY A 384 9.02 5.23 -8.06
C GLY A 384 10.31 4.76 -8.73
N ARG A 385 11.17 3.98 -8.05
CA ARG A 385 12.39 3.43 -8.65
C ARG A 385 12.10 2.16 -9.43
N GLU A 386 12.92 1.89 -10.43
CA GLU A 386 12.96 0.61 -11.14
C GLU A 386 13.22 -0.55 -10.15
N VAL A 387 12.43 -1.63 -10.21
CA VAL A 387 12.50 -2.78 -9.28
C VAL A 387 13.92 -3.32 -9.13
N LYS A 388 14.69 -3.41 -10.21
CA LYS A 388 16.07 -3.91 -10.17
C LYS A 388 16.98 -3.04 -9.29
N LYS A 389 16.84 -1.71 -9.39
CA LYS A 389 17.60 -0.74 -8.59
C LYS A 389 17.10 -0.68 -7.15
N ALA A 390 15.79 -0.78 -6.95
CA ALA A 390 15.16 -0.84 -5.64
C ALA A 390 15.68 -2.04 -4.82
N VAL A 391 15.71 -3.23 -5.43
CA VAL A 391 16.20 -4.46 -4.79
C VAL A 391 17.66 -4.33 -4.39
N ALA A 392 18.50 -3.76 -5.25
CA ALA A 392 19.92 -3.53 -4.93
C ALA A 392 20.08 -2.59 -3.72
N MET A 393 19.37 -1.46 -3.72
CA MET A 393 19.41 -0.48 -2.62
C MET A 393 18.95 -1.07 -1.28
N LEU A 394 17.93 -1.93 -1.28
CA LEU A 394 17.45 -2.59 -0.06
C LEU A 394 18.44 -3.64 0.44
N LYS A 395 19.06 -4.39 -0.47
CA LYS A 395 20.10 -5.36 -0.11
C LYS A 395 21.35 -4.69 0.46
N ASP A 396 21.78 -3.58 -0.14
CA ASP A 396 22.92 -2.79 0.36
C ASP A 396 22.64 -2.16 1.74
N ALA A 397 21.37 -1.88 2.04
CA ALA A 397 20.95 -1.46 3.37
C ALA A 397 20.93 -2.60 4.39
N GLY A 398 21.06 -3.87 3.97
CA GLY A 398 20.96 -5.04 4.84
C GLY A 398 19.53 -5.52 5.08
N LEU A 399 18.64 -5.34 4.09
CA LEU A 399 17.24 -5.82 4.12
C LEU A 399 17.02 -6.95 3.12
N ASN A 400 16.07 -7.84 3.42
CA ASN A 400 15.77 -9.01 2.61
C ASN A 400 14.49 -8.83 1.80
N VAL A 401 14.59 -8.79 0.47
CA VAL A 401 13.40 -8.68 -0.40
C VAL A 401 12.80 -10.08 -0.62
N VAL A 402 11.73 -10.39 0.10
CA VAL A 402 11.12 -11.74 0.11
C VAL A 402 10.06 -11.95 -0.97
N ARG A 403 9.35 -10.88 -1.37
CA ARG A 403 8.23 -10.96 -2.32
C ARG A 403 8.19 -9.73 -3.21
N ARG A 404 7.90 -9.97 -4.48
CA ARG A 404 7.62 -8.94 -5.48
C ARG A 404 6.22 -9.20 -6.01
N MET A 405 5.31 -8.28 -5.76
CA MET A 405 3.93 -8.36 -6.22
C MET A 405 3.74 -7.41 -7.38
N GLU A 406 2.92 -7.82 -8.33
CA GLU A 406 2.57 -7.03 -9.51
C GLU A 406 1.22 -6.37 -9.28
N GLU A 407 1.12 -5.09 -9.63
CA GLU A 407 -0.16 -4.38 -9.65
C GLU A 407 -0.28 -3.57 -10.92
N GLU A 408 -1.47 -3.63 -11.53
CA GLU A 408 -1.80 -2.83 -12.69
C GLU A 408 -1.94 -1.36 -12.30
N ASN A 409 -1.13 -0.50 -12.93
CA ASN A 409 -1.24 0.93 -12.70
C ASN A 409 -1.05 1.68 -14.03
N PRO A 410 -2.13 2.16 -14.67
CA PRO A 410 -2.07 2.87 -15.95
C PRO A 410 -1.28 4.18 -15.92
N SER A 411 -1.07 4.75 -14.72
CA SER A 411 -0.41 6.03 -14.51
C SER A 411 1.08 5.89 -14.15
N ALA A 412 1.56 4.67 -13.89
CA ALA A 412 2.94 4.41 -13.49
C ALA A 412 3.73 3.70 -14.60
N GLU A 413 5.03 3.98 -14.69
CA GLU A 413 5.91 3.29 -15.63
C GLU A 413 6.00 1.78 -15.29
N PRO A 414 5.80 0.87 -16.25
CA PRO A 414 5.97 -0.56 -16.01
C PRO A 414 7.36 -0.89 -15.44
N GLY A 415 7.39 -1.65 -14.36
CA GLY A 415 8.60 -2.01 -13.63
C GLY A 415 9.02 -1.01 -12.54
N ALA A 416 8.26 0.07 -12.31
CA ALA A 416 8.48 0.99 -11.19
C ALA A 416 7.86 0.45 -9.89
N VAL A 417 8.53 0.63 -8.75
CA VAL A 417 7.97 0.29 -7.44
C VAL A 417 6.84 1.26 -7.10
N LEU A 418 5.64 0.73 -6.89
CA LEU A 418 4.46 1.49 -6.46
C LEU A 418 4.43 1.69 -4.96
N ARG A 419 4.80 0.65 -4.21
CA ARG A 419 4.79 0.66 -2.74
C ARG A 419 5.75 -0.38 -2.17
N GLN A 420 6.21 -0.10 -0.96
CA GLN A 420 7.03 -0.99 -0.14
C GLN A 420 6.32 -1.26 1.19
N SER A 421 6.46 -2.47 1.74
CA SER A 421 5.80 -2.85 3.00
C SER A 421 6.36 -2.12 4.23
N LEU A 422 7.67 -1.87 4.25
CA LEU A 422 8.35 -1.17 5.34
C LEU A 422 8.36 0.33 5.08
N LYS A 423 7.98 1.15 6.06
CA LYS A 423 7.93 2.61 5.92
C LYS A 423 9.33 3.19 5.67
N PRO A 424 9.54 4.01 4.62
CA PRO A 424 10.81 4.71 4.43
C PRO A 424 11.23 5.50 5.68
N GLY A 425 12.51 5.39 6.02
CA GLY A 425 13.13 6.03 7.17
C GLY A 425 12.91 5.34 8.52
N SER A 426 12.06 4.30 8.60
CA SER A 426 11.94 3.50 9.82
C SER A 426 13.24 2.74 10.12
N ARG A 427 13.36 2.27 11.37
CA ARG A 427 14.47 1.41 11.80
C ARG A 427 13.95 0.00 12.03
N VAL A 428 14.55 -0.98 11.36
CA VAL A 428 14.20 -2.41 11.45
C VAL A 428 15.45 -3.24 11.73
N ARG A 429 15.31 -4.54 12.02
CA ARG A 429 16.48 -5.40 12.21
C ARG A 429 17.16 -5.69 10.86
N PRO A 430 18.45 -6.06 10.86
CA PRO A 430 19.08 -6.63 9.68
C PRO A 430 18.29 -7.83 9.15
N ASP A 431 18.30 -8.01 7.84
CA ASP A 431 17.60 -9.08 7.12
C ASP A 431 16.07 -9.07 7.23
N GLU A 432 15.48 -7.98 7.76
CA GLU A 432 14.03 -7.81 7.81
C GLU A 432 13.40 -7.98 6.42
N ALA A 433 12.28 -8.70 6.38
CA ALA A 433 11.56 -9.01 5.16
C ALA A 433 10.82 -7.78 4.62
N ILE A 434 11.16 -7.36 3.42
CA ILE A 434 10.45 -6.29 2.70
C ILE A 434 9.77 -6.85 1.44
N THR A 435 8.51 -6.48 1.27
CA THR A 435 7.72 -6.78 0.06
C THR A 435 7.62 -5.52 -0.78
N LEU A 436 7.86 -5.66 -2.08
CA LEU A 436 7.69 -4.59 -3.05
C LEU A 436 6.48 -4.90 -3.92
N VAL A 437 5.61 -3.92 -4.11
CA VAL A 437 4.61 -3.96 -5.18
C VAL A 437 5.10 -3.06 -6.29
N PHE A 438 5.15 -3.56 -7.51
CA PHE A 438 5.61 -2.81 -8.66
C PHE A 438 4.55 -2.78 -9.75
N ALA A 439 4.58 -1.70 -10.52
CA ALA A 439 3.69 -1.47 -11.63
C ALA A 439 3.98 -2.51 -12.69
N VAL A 440 2.96 -3.23 -13.11
CA VAL A 440 2.97 -3.89 -14.40
C VAL A 440 2.14 -3.07 -15.36
N ALA A 441 2.49 -3.18 -16.65
CA ALA A 441 1.55 -2.76 -17.67
C ALA A 441 0.21 -3.47 -17.39
N PRO A 442 -0.94 -2.82 -17.57
CA PRO A 442 -2.23 -3.48 -17.44
C PRO A 442 -2.17 -4.79 -18.22
N SER A 443 -2.61 -5.88 -17.61
CA SER A 443 -2.63 -7.22 -18.19
C SER A 443 -3.76 -7.28 -19.23
N GLY A 444 -3.66 -6.46 -20.26
CA GLY A 444 -4.41 -6.56 -21.49
C GLY A 444 -3.72 -7.51 -22.45
N GLY A 445 -3.39 -8.71 -21.99
CA GLY A 445 -3.06 -9.86 -22.82
C GLY A 445 -4.13 -10.92 -22.60
N GLU A 446 -5.09 -11.01 -23.54
CA GLU A 446 -5.97 -12.17 -23.72
C GLU A 446 -6.73 -12.63 -22.46
N ALA A 447 -7.70 -11.83 -21.99
CA ALA A 447 -8.93 -12.45 -21.53
C ALA A 447 -9.49 -13.23 -22.73
N ALA A 448 -9.55 -14.56 -22.64
CA ALA A 448 -10.19 -15.41 -23.64
C ALA A 448 -11.68 -15.02 -23.74
N GLY A 449 -11.98 -13.99 -24.53
CA GLY A 449 -13.33 -13.45 -24.67
C GLY A 449 -13.41 -11.95 -24.96
N GLU A 450 -12.45 -11.11 -24.52
CA GLU A 450 -12.53 -9.66 -24.72
C GLU A 450 -11.79 -9.19 -25.98
N ILE A 451 -12.56 -8.69 -26.94
CA ILE A 451 -12.12 -8.12 -28.20
C ILE A 451 -12.11 -6.60 -28.01
N VAL A 452 -10.92 -5.99 -28.05
CA VAL A 452 -10.82 -4.52 -28.08
C VAL A 452 -11.07 -4.05 -29.51
N LEU A 453 -12.11 -3.24 -29.69
CA LEU A 453 -12.54 -2.78 -31.00
C LEU A 453 -11.52 -1.80 -31.60
N PRO A 454 -10.91 -2.08 -32.77
CA PRO A 454 -10.04 -1.14 -33.45
C PRO A 454 -10.79 0.11 -33.93
N ASP A 455 -10.03 1.13 -34.33
CA ASP A 455 -10.59 2.20 -35.16
C ASP A 455 -10.62 1.74 -36.62
N PHE A 456 -11.83 1.58 -37.15
CA PHE A 456 -12.09 1.21 -38.53
C PHE A 456 -12.23 2.42 -39.45
N THR A 457 -12.23 3.65 -38.92
CA THR A 457 -12.32 4.86 -39.75
C THR A 457 -11.20 4.87 -40.80
N GLY A 458 -11.56 5.08 -42.07
CA GLY A 458 -10.65 5.01 -43.22
C GLY A 458 -10.42 3.59 -43.77
N SER A 459 -10.93 2.54 -43.13
CA SER A 459 -10.76 1.16 -43.61
C SER A 459 -11.84 0.77 -44.62
N PRO A 460 -11.53 -0.08 -45.63
CA PRO A 460 -12.56 -0.68 -46.49
C PRO A 460 -13.50 -1.58 -45.68
N VAL A 461 -14.81 -1.46 -45.89
CA VAL A 461 -15.84 -2.21 -45.15
C VAL A 461 -15.61 -3.73 -45.20
N ARG A 462 -15.18 -4.26 -46.35
CA ARG A 462 -14.85 -5.69 -46.53
C ARG A 462 -13.76 -6.18 -45.56
N LYS A 463 -12.74 -5.35 -45.31
CA LYS A 463 -11.66 -5.69 -44.37
C LYS A 463 -12.17 -5.72 -42.92
N VAL A 464 -13.14 -4.86 -42.61
CA VAL A 464 -13.78 -4.80 -41.29
C VAL A 464 -14.68 -6.01 -41.09
N GLU A 465 -15.45 -6.41 -42.11
CA GLU A 465 -16.26 -7.64 -42.11
C GLU A 465 -15.42 -8.89 -41.80
N ASP A 466 -14.29 -9.04 -42.49
CA ASP A 466 -13.37 -10.16 -42.25
C ASP A 466 -12.83 -10.15 -40.82
N TYR A 467 -12.41 -8.97 -40.31
CA TYR A 467 -11.95 -8.81 -38.92
C TYR A 467 -13.02 -9.19 -37.89
N LEU A 468 -14.25 -8.70 -38.05
CA LEU A 468 -15.36 -8.98 -37.13
C LEU A 468 -15.66 -10.48 -37.12
N LYS A 469 -15.68 -11.12 -38.29
CA LYS A 469 -15.91 -12.56 -38.44
C LYS A 469 -14.80 -13.40 -37.76
N GLU A 470 -13.54 -13.05 -37.98
CA GLU A 470 -12.38 -13.74 -37.37
C GLU A 470 -12.38 -13.63 -35.84
N ARG A 471 -12.83 -12.50 -35.31
CA ARG A 471 -12.89 -12.26 -33.86
C ARG A 471 -14.19 -12.77 -33.23
N GLY A 472 -15.18 -13.17 -34.02
CA GLY A 472 -16.48 -13.63 -33.54
C GLY A 472 -17.38 -12.50 -33.05
N LEU A 473 -17.25 -11.30 -33.62
CA LEU A 473 -18.18 -10.17 -33.45
C LEU A 473 -19.26 -10.21 -34.53
N VAL A 474 -20.39 -9.55 -34.27
CA VAL A 474 -21.51 -9.44 -35.19
C VAL A 474 -21.47 -8.08 -35.87
N LEU A 475 -21.53 -8.06 -37.21
CA LEU A 475 -21.76 -6.81 -37.94
C LEU A 475 -23.24 -6.43 -37.80
N GLY A 476 -23.51 -5.29 -37.18
CA GLY A 476 -24.83 -4.68 -37.10
C GLY A 476 -25.21 -3.92 -38.37
N PRO A 477 -26.30 -3.13 -38.34
CA PRO A 477 -26.70 -2.31 -39.48
C PRO A 477 -25.56 -1.43 -40.01
N VAL A 478 -25.30 -1.57 -41.32
CA VAL A 478 -24.41 -0.68 -42.05
C VAL A 478 -25.24 0.49 -42.55
N HIS A 479 -24.94 1.68 -42.03
CA HIS A 479 -25.50 2.93 -42.52
C HIS A 479 -24.58 3.51 -43.58
N GLU A 480 -25.17 4.11 -44.60
CA GLU A 480 -24.41 4.74 -45.68
C GLU A 480 -24.55 6.25 -45.58
N ARG A 481 -23.46 6.98 -45.85
CA ARG A 481 -23.48 8.43 -46.02
C ARG A 481 -22.65 8.83 -47.23
N ALA A 482 -23.20 9.71 -48.05
CA ALA A 482 -22.46 10.30 -49.16
C ALA A 482 -21.20 11.00 -48.64
N SER A 483 -20.06 10.73 -49.26
CA SER A 483 -18.79 11.42 -48.96
C SER A 483 -18.06 11.74 -50.26
N SER A 484 -17.59 12.99 -50.36
CA SER A 484 -16.62 13.43 -51.37
C SER A 484 -15.18 13.27 -50.88
N GLU A 485 -14.98 13.11 -49.57
CA GLU A 485 -13.66 13.01 -48.92
C GLU A 485 -13.14 11.57 -48.84
N HIS A 486 -14.04 10.59 -48.85
CA HIS A 486 -13.71 9.17 -48.67
C HIS A 486 -14.23 8.35 -49.86
N PRO A 487 -13.43 7.41 -50.42
CA PRO A 487 -13.89 6.52 -51.49
C PRO A 487 -15.10 5.67 -51.07
N ALA A 488 -15.91 5.27 -52.04
CA ALA A 488 -17.04 4.36 -51.81
C ALA A 488 -16.58 3.04 -51.14
N GLY A 489 -17.32 2.60 -50.13
CA GLY A 489 -16.99 1.41 -49.35
C GLY A 489 -16.01 1.65 -48.19
N THR A 490 -15.66 2.91 -47.90
CA THR A 490 -14.77 3.26 -46.77
C THR A 490 -15.56 3.51 -45.49
N VAL A 491 -15.20 2.92 -44.36
CA VAL A 491 -15.81 3.23 -43.07
C VAL A 491 -15.43 4.65 -42.65
N ILE A 492 -16.42 5.48 -42.32
CA ILE A 492 -16.28 6.88 -41.87
C ILE A 492 -16.87 7.11 -40.48
N GLY A 493 -17.36 6.05 -39.84
CA GLY A 493 -17.79 6.05 -38.45
C GLY A 493 -18.12 4.63 -37.99
N GLN A 494 -18.04 4.40 -36.68
CA GLN A 494 -18.37 3.11 -36.08
C GLN A 494 -19.06 3.32 -34.73
N ARG A 495 -19.85 2.33 -34.31
CA ARG A 495 -20.35 2.19 -32.94
C ARG A 495 -20.30 0.72 -32.51
N PRO A 496 -19.82 0.40 -31.30
CA PRO A 496 -19.19 1.29 -30.32
C PRO A 496 -17.90 2.00 -30.83
N PRO A 497 -17.43 3.09 -30.19
CA PRO A 497 -16.22 3.79 -30.64
C PRO A 497 -14.97 2.91 -30.47
N ALA A 498 -13.89 3.27 -31.16
CA ALA A 498 -12.61 2.61 -31.04
C ALA A 498 -12.16 2.48 -29.57
N LYS A 499 -11.39 1.42 -29.29
CA LYS A 499 -10.92 1.02 -27.95
C LYS A 499 -12.02 0.55 -26.99
N THR A 500 -13.26 0.44 -27.44
CA THR A 500 -14.33 -0.19 -26.65
C THR A 500 -14.04 -1.67 -26.50
N ARG A 501 -14.19 -2.19 -25.29
CA ARG A 501 -14.08 -3.63 -24.98
C ARG A 501 -15.39 -4.31 -25.33
N MET A 502 -15.31 -5.41 -26.05
CA MET A 502 -16.46 -6.17 -26.53
C MET A 502 -16.28 -7.66 -26.28
N GLU A 503 -17.37 -8.36 -26.01
CA GLU A 503 -17.37 -9.82 -25.93
C GLU A 503 -17.69 -10.43 -27.30
N LYS A 504 -17.35 -11.72 -27.49
CA LYS A 504 -17.80 -12.49 -28.66
C LYS A 504 -19.33 -12.40 -28.79
N GLY A 505 -19.82 -12.18 -30.02
CA GLY A 505 -21.22 -11.95 -30.32
C GLY A 505 -21.64 -10.47 -30.23
N GLY A 506 -20.79 -9.60 -29.70
CA GLY A 506 -21.08 -8.17 -29.62
C GLY A 506 -21.24 -7.52 -30.99
N GLU A 507 -22.19 -6.59 -31.10
CA GLU A 507 -22.61 -5.97 -32.36
C GLU A 507 -21.83 -4.67 -32.65
N VAL A 508 -21.34 -4.54 -33.89
CA VAL A 508 -20.64 -3.35 -34.37
C VAL A 508 -21.41 -2.75 -35.55
N LEU A 509 -21.88 -1.52 -35.39
CA LEU A 509 -22.53 -0.74 -36.44
C LEU A 509 -21.49 0.11 -37.17
N LEU A 510 -21.59 0.17 -38.50
CA LEU A 510 -20.69 0.94 -39.34
C LEU A 510 -21.44 2.05 -40.06
N LEU A 511 -20.80 3.21 -40.20
CA LEU A 511 -21.15 4.25 -41.14
C LEU A 511 -20.16 4.19 -42.30
N VAL A 512 -20.62 3.90 -43.50
CA VAL A 512 -19.78 3.70 -44.69
C VAL A 512 -20.00 4.84 -45.68
N ALA A 513 -18.90 5.38 -46.19
CA ALA A 513 -18.88 6.31 -47.30
C ALA A 513 -19.40 5.59 -48.54
N VAL A 514 -20.44 6.12 -49.13
CA VAL A 514 -20.79 5.82 -50.51
C VAL A 514 -20.29 6.96 -51.38
N SER A 515 -19.84 6.63 -52.58
CA SER A 515 -19.50 7.63 -53.59
C SER A 515 -20.69 8.58 -53.68
N GLY A 516 -20.43 9.85 -53.37
CA GLY A 516 -21.34 10.94 -53.65
C GLY A 516 -21.50 11.12 -55.16
N GLY A 517 -22.06 10.11 -55.83
CA GLY A 517 -22.88 10.38 -56.99
C GLY A 517 -24.08 11.12 -56.43
N GLU A 518 -24.23 12.37 -56.83
CA GLU A 518 -25.52 13.04 -56.91
C GLU A 518 -26.57 11.95 -57.19
N GLN A 519 -27.42 11.64 -56.21
CA GLN A 519 -28.45 10.64 -56.37
C GLN A 519 -29.29 11.13 -57.55
N ALA A 520 -29.15 10.49 -58.70
CA ALA A 520 -29.97 10.81 -59.85
C ALA A 520 -31.40 10.46 -59.48
N VAL A 521 -32.13 11.46 -58.96
CA VAL A 521 -33.58 11.39 -58.82
C VAL A 521 -34.09 11.04 -60.20
N LEU A 522 -34.82 9.93 -60.33
CA LEU A 522 -35.36 9.54 -61.63
C LEU A 522 -36.18 10.72 -62.16
N PRO A 523 -35.92 11.20 -63.39
CA PRO A 523 -36.63 12.36 -63.92
C PRO A 523 -38.12 12.05 -64.04
N ALA A 524 -38.93 13.11 -64.00
CA ALA A 524 -40.37 12.96 -64.17
C ALA A 524 -40.70 12.30 -65.52
N PRO A 525 -41.57 11.28 -65.55
CA PRO A 525 -41.97 10.64 -66.80
C PRO A 525 -42.71 11.64 -67.70
N GLU A 526 -42.29 11.74 -68.96
CA GLU A 526 -42.96 12.59 -69.93
C GLU A 526 -44.35 12.03 -70.25
N GLN A 527 -45.40 12.71 -69.79
CA GLN A 527 -46.79 12.29 -70.01
C GLN A 527 -47.13 12.34 -71.51
N ALA A 528 -47.58 11.21 -72.05
CA ALA A 528 -47.86 11.05 -73.47
C ALA A 528 -49.37 11.16 -73.76
N TRP A 529 -50.21 10.56 -72.91
CA TRP A 529 -51.66 10.53 -73.14
C TRP A 529 -52.43 10.40 -71.81
N PRO A 530 -53.60 11.05 -71.67
CA PRO A 530 -54.14 12.06 -72.57
C PRO A 530 -53.33 13.36 -72.57
N GLU A 531 -53.56 14.18 -73.59
CA GLU A 531 -53.15 15.59 -73.59
C GLU A 531 -53.81 16.34 -72.42
N ASP A 532 -53.16 17.38 -71.93
CA ASP A 532 -53.73 18.21 -70.87
C ASP A 532 -55.05 18.85 -71.32
N GLY A 533 -56.07 18.81 -70.46
CA GLY A 533 -57.41 19.33 -70.74
C GLY A 533 -58.28 18.42 -71.61
N ARG A 534 -57.87 17.17 -71.89
CA ARG A 534 -58.62 16.25 -72.76
C ARG A 534 -60.06 16.05 -72.27
N SER A 535 -61.00 16.16 -73.19
CA SER A 535 -62.40 15.78 -72.99
C SER A 535 -62.68 14.41 -73.61
N PHE A 536 -63.39 13.57 -72.87
CA PHE A 536 -63.83 12.23 -73.28
C PHE A 536 -65.36 12.16 -73.32
N ASP A 537 -65.93 11.44 -74.28
CA ASP A 537 -67.38 11.31 -74.50
C ASP A 537 -67.89 9.86 -74.33
N ASN A 538 -67.04 8.96 -73.85
CA ASN A 538 -67.36 7.54 -73.73
C ASN A 538 -68.01 7.15 -72.40
N TYR A 539 -68.95 6.19 -72.46
CA TYR A 539 -69.58 5.53 -71.32
C TYR A 539 -69.46 3.99 -71.44
N PRO A 540 -69.04 3.23 -70.41
CA PRO A 540 -68.55 3.71 -69.11
C PRO A 540 -67.28 4.55 -69.27
N ARG A 541 -66.99 5.41 -68.29
CA ARG A 541 -65.89 6.40 -68.29
C ARG A 541 -64.52 5.74 -68.10
N ARG A 542 -64.23 4.76 -68.96
CA ARG A 542 -62.99 4.01 -69.01
C ARG A 542 -62.01 4.70 -69.92
N THR A 543 -60.81 4.92 -69.42
CA THR A 543 -59.73 5.47 -70.21
C THR A 543 -58.39 4.94 -69.70
N ALA A 544 -57.31 5.41 -70.29
CA ALA A 544 -55.94 5.06 -69.94
C ALA A 544 -55.10 6.32 -69.70
N LEU A 545 -53.98 6.13 -69.03
CA LEU A 545 -52.91 7.11 -68.90
C LEU A 545 -51.67 6.47 -69.50
N GLY A 546 -50.86 7.23 -70.23
CA GLY A 546 -49.64 6.75 -70.85
C GLY A 546 -48.53 7.79 -70.76
N TRP A 547 -47.30 7.33 -70.61
CA TRP A 547 -46.10 8.17 -70.52
C TRP A 547 -44.91 7.48 -71.17
N LYS A 548 -43.85 8.26 -71.46
CA LYS A 548 -42.59 7.69 -71.95
C LYS A 548 -41.84 6.97 -70.81
N PRO A 549 -41.17 5.84 -71.10
CA PRO A 549 -40.39 5.15 -70.08
C PRO A 549 -39.18 5.99 -69.63
N VAL A 550 -38.92 5.98 -68.33
CA VAL A 550 -37.75 6.57 -67.67
C VAL A 550 -36.67 5.51 -67.49
N SER A 551 -35.46 5.81 -67.95
CA SER A 551 -34.30 4.91 -67.77
C SER A 551 -34.01 4.72 -66.29
N GLY A 552 -33.85 3.47 -65.86
CA GLY A 552 -33.62 3.11 -64.44
C GLY A 552 -34.89 2.90 -63.60
N ALA A 553 -36.08 3.14 -64.15
CA ALA A 553 -37.34 2.83 -63.48
C ALA A 553 -37.56 1.31 -63.40
N ALA A 554 -37.90 0.81 -62.20
CA ALA A 554 -38.39 -0.55 -61.99
C ALA A 554 -39.93 -0.60 -62.06
N SER A 555 -40.60 0.45 -61.59
CA SER A 555 -42.04 0.61 -61.69
C SER A 555 -42.44 2.09 -61.73
N TYR A 556 -43.75 2.36 -61.79
CA TYR A 556 -44.31 3.70 -61.71
C TYR A 556 -45.44 3.76 -60.70
N THR A 557 -45.66 4.96 -60.19
CA THR A 557 -46.85 5.31 -59.42
C THR A 557 -47.63 6.39 -60.16
N VAL A 558 -48.95 6.24 -60.19
CA VAL A 558 -49.91 7.21 -60.74
C VAL A 558 -50.79 7.72 -59.61
N GLU A 559 -50.90 9.02 -59.51
CA GLU A 559 -51.84 9.72 -58.65
C GLU A 559 -52.94 10.33 -59.52
N LEU A 560 -54.17 9.92 -59.21
CA LEU A 560 -55.40 10.42 -59.82
C LEU A 560 -56.17 11.20 -58.76
N ASP A 561 -56.74 12.31 -59.19
CA ASP A 561 -57.40 13.23 -58.31
C ASP A 561 -58.66 13.78 -58.98
N CYS A 562 -59.62 14.17 -58.16
CA CYS A 562 -60.93 14.60 -58.61
C CYS A 562 -61.34 15.90 -57.92
N LEU A 563 -61.77 16.88 -58.71
CA LEU A 563 -62.33 18.14 -58.22
C LEU A 563 -63.77 17.90 -57.78
N ASN A 564 -64.18 18.50 -56.66
CA ASN A 564 -65.54 18.38 -56.09
C ASN A 564 -65.96 16.98 -55.62
N CYS A 565 -65.14 15.93 -55.81
CA CYS A 565 -65.47 14.59 -55.35
C CYS A 565 -65.47 14.47 -53.81
N CYS A 566 -64.55 15.16 -53.14
CA CYS A 566 -64.40 15.09 -51.69
C CYS A 566 -65.03 16.29 -50.97
N GLU A 567 -64.73 17.50 -51.44
CA GLU A 567 -65.32 18.75 -50.94
C GLU A 567 -65.58 19.69 -52.13
N PRO A 568 -66.73 20.38 -52.21
CA PRO A 568 -66.99 21.35 -53.26
C PRO A 568 -65.89 22.41 -53.37
N GLY A 569 -65.40 22.64 -54.60
CA GLY A 569 -64.37 23.61 -54.91
C GLY A 569 -62.93 23.16 -54.64
N LYS A 570 -62.71 21.95 -54.11
CA LYS A 570 -61.37 21.44 -53.77
C LYS A 570 -61.04 20.15 -54.47
N TRP A 571 -59.74 19.94 -54.67
CA TRP A 571 -59.21 18.66 -55.10
C TRP A 571 -59.05 17.72 -53.89
N CYS A 572 -59.33 16.43 -54.04
CA CYS A 572 -59.19 15.47 -52.94
C CYS A 572 -57.74 15.43 -52.37
N SER A 573 -56.72 15.61 -53.21
CA SER A 573 -55.32 15.69 -52.74
C SER A 573 -55.01 16.90 -51.86
N GLU A 574 -55.75 18.00 -51.98
CA GLU A 574 -55.58 19.20 -51.12
C GLU A 574 -56.09 18.95 -49.69
N LEU A 575 -56.93 17.94 -49.52
CA LEU A 575 -57.40 17.44 -48.23
C LEU A 575 -56.49 16.34 -47.65
N GLY A 576 -55.37 16.04 -48.31
CA GLY A 576 -54.40 15.02 -47.87
C GLY A 576 -54.73 13.60 -48.31
N HIS A 577 -55.80 13.38 -49.08
CA HIS A 577 -56.22 12.07 -49.54
C HIS A 577 -56.61 12.09 -51.03
N PRO A 578 -55.65 11.93 -51.97
CA PRO A 578 -55.96 11.93 -53.40
C PRO A 578 -56.99 10.84 -53.73
N TRP A 579 -57.81 11.10 -54.75
CA TRP A 579 -58.92 10.22 -55.12
C TRP A 579 -58.47 8.77 -55.37
N LYS A 580 -57.31 8.56 -56.02
CA LYS A 580 -56.71 7.23 -56.18
C LYS A 580 -55.20 7.30 -56.37
N ILE A 581 -54.47 6.38 -55.75
CA ILE A 581 -53.04 6.14 -56.03
C ILE A 581 -52.87 4.70 -56.52
N ALA A 582 -52.33 4.52 -57.71
CA ALA A 582 -51.96 3.22 -58.28
C ALA A 582 -50.44 3.07 -58.27
N ARG A 583 -49.92 2.08 -57.54
CA ARG A 583 -48.48 1.81 -57.39
C ARG A 583 -48.08 0.53 -58.12
N GLY A 584 -46.79 0.36 -58.36
CA GLY A 584 -46.24 -0.89 -58.92
C GLY A 584 -46.61 -1.12 -60.39
N ILE A 585 -46.90 -0.05 -61.13
CA ILE A 585 -47.19 -0.15 -62.57
C ILE A 585 -45.87 -0.52 -63.27
N PRO A 586 -45.79 -1.64 -64.00
CA PRO A 586 -44.52 -2.19 -64.45
C PRO A 586 -43.83 -1.29 -65.48
N ALA A 587 -42.49 -1.18 -65.38
CA ALA A 587 -41.68 -0.43 -66.31
C ALA A 587 -41.45 -1.18 -67.62
N VAL A 588 -42.49 -1.23 -68.46
CA VAL A 588 -42.46 -1.82 -69.80
C VAL A 588 -42.20 -0.76 -70.87
N ARG A 589 -41.98 -1.19 -72.13
CA ARG A 589 -41.67 -0.30 -73.28
C ARG A 589 -42.70 0.81 -73.51
N SER A 590 -43.98 0.54 -73.20
CA SER A 590 -45.08 1.49 -73.30
C SER A 590 -45.88 1.46 -71.99
N PRO A 591 -45.43 2.16 -70.94
CA PRO A 591 -46.08 2.12 -69.64
C PRO A 591 -47.40 2.88 -69.67
N GLY A 592 -48.38 2.36 -68.93
CA GLY A 592 -49.68 3.01 -68.82
C GLY A 592 -50.57 2.40 -67.77
N TYR A 593 -51.64 3.12 -67.43
CA TYR A 593 -52.59 2.75 -66.39
C TYR A 593 -54.01 2.93 -66.89
N LYS A 594 -54.80 1.85 -66.89
CA LYS A 594 -56.23 1.90 -67.22
C LYS A 594 -57.06 2.12 -65.96
N PHE A 595 -58.06 2.99 -66.05
CA PHE A 595 -58.96 3.27 -64.94
C PHE A 595 -60.36 3.59 -65.45
N GLU A 596 -61.33 3.48 -64.54
CA GLU A 596 -62.70 3.93 -64.72
C GLU A 596 -62.94 5.10 -63.77
N PHE A 597 -63.36 6.24 -64.29
CA PHE A 597 -63.57 7.47 -63.52
C PHE A 597 -65.02 7.57 -63.05
N ALA A 598 -65.23 7.90 -61.78
CA ALA A 598 -66.54 7.76 -61.15
C ALA A 598 -67.59 8.73 -61.72
N ASP A 599 -67.21 9.96 -62.09
CA ASP A 599 -68.20 10.99 -62.47
C ASP A 599 -67.73 11.96 -63.58
N ALA A 600 -68.62 12.87 -64.01
CA ALA A 600 -68.34 13.93 -65.00
C ALA A 600 -67.55 15.13 -64.42
N GLN A 601 -67.10 15.03 -63.18
CA GLN A 601 -66.26 16.05 -62.56
C GLN A 601 -64.89 16.15 -63.26
N PRO A 602 -64.22 17.32 -63.23
CA PRO A 602 -62.84 17.42 -63.68
C PRO A 602 -61.92 16.50 -62.89
N GLY A 603 -61.11 15.72 -63.61
CA GLY A 603 -60.05 14.91 -63.05
C GLY A 603 -58.68 15.50 -63.36
N ARG A 604 -57.69 15.18 -62.53
CA ARG A 604 -56.27 15.44 -62.84
C ARG A 604 -55.41 14.23 -62.50
N TRP A 605 -54.28 14.08 -63.18
CA TRP A 605 -53.35 12.99 -62.95
C TRP A 605 -51.89 13.44 -63.06
N ARG A 606 -51.03 12.73 -62.34
CA ARG A 606 -49.57 12.78 -62.47
C ARG A 606 -48.98 11.41 -62.21
N ALA A 607 -47.78 11.20 -62.72
CA ALA A 607 -47.01 9.97 -62.53
C ALA A 607 -45.56 10.26 -62.13
N TRP A 608 -44.92 9.31 -61.45
CA TRP A 608 -43.48 9.31 -61.17
C TRP A 608 -42.91 7.89 -61.27
N ALA A 609 -41.62 7.82 -61.57
CA ALA A 609 -40.88 6.57 -61.64
C ALA A 609 -40.46 6.11 -60.24
N VAL A 610 -40.30 4.80 -60.06
CA VAL A 610 -39.78 4.17 -58.84
C VAL A 610 -38.64 3.25 -59.24
N ASP A 611 -37.48 3.39 -58.59
CA ASP A 611 -36.30 2.58 -58.91
C ASP A 611 -36.36 1.16 -58.30
N LYS A 612 -35.33 0.34 -58.55
CA LYS A 612 -35.24 -1.03 -58.02
C LYS A 612 -35.15 -1.10 -56.48
N ALA A 613 -34.74 -0.01 -55.83
CA ALA A 613 -34.66 0.10 -54.37
C ALA A 613 -35.97 0.63 -53.76
N GLY A 614 -37.01 0.90 -54.57
CA GLY A 614 -38.29 1.41 -54.11
C GLY A 614 -38.34 2.92 -53.90
N ARG A 615 -37.33 3.67 -54.35
CA ARG A 615 -37.26 5.14 -54.20
C ARG A 615 -38.07 5.83 -55.29
N GLU A 616 -38.89 6.81 -54.90
CA GLU A 616 -39.73 7.61 -55.80
C GLU A 616 -38.90 8.73 -56.47
N GLY A 617 -39.06 8.88 -57.78
CA GLY A 617 -38.47 9.97 -58.58
C GLY A 617 -39.33 11.23 -58.61
N GLU A 618 -38.97 12.17 -59.49
CA GLU A 618 -39.72 13.42 -59.66
C GLU A 618 -41.14 13.16 -60.17
N LYS A 619 -42.10 13.92 -59.65
CA LYS A 619 -43.49 13.87 -60.11
C LYS A 619 -43.65 14.71 -61.37
N SER A 620 -44.25 14.14 -62.39
CA SER A 620 -44.72 14.90 -63.55
C SER A 620 -45.71 16.00 -63.13
N PRO A 621 -45.84 17.07 -63.93
CA PRO A 621 -46.87 18.08 -63.70
C PRO A 621 -48.26 17.44 -63.70
N TRP A 622 -49.21 18.13 -63.08
CA TRP A 622 -50.61 17.76 -63.20
C TRP A 622 -51.09 17.94 -64.63
N ARG A 623 -51.76 16.93 -65.18
CA ARG A 623 -52.60 17.06 -66.38
C ARG A 623 -54.05 16.82 -66.03
N THR A 624 -54.90 17.67 -66.57
CA THR A 624 -56.34 17.65 -66.37
C THR A 624 -57.05 16.86 -67.46
N PHE A 625 -58.21 16.30 -67.15
CA PHE A 625 -59.12 15.69 -68.10
C PHE A 625 -60.55 15.84 -67.59
N ARG A 626 -61.54 15.62 -68.46
CA ARG A 626 -62.95 15.55 -68.09
C ARG A 626 -63.72 14.58 -68.96
N PHE A 627 -64.85 14.11 -68.46
CA PHE A 627 -65.83 13.40 -69.25
C PHE A 627 -67.03 14.31 -69.53
N THR A 628 -67.42 14.46 -70.79
CA THR A 628 -68.67 15.11 -71.15
C THR A 628 -69.85 14.20 -70.78
N LYS A 629 -71.01 14.82 -70.54
CA LYS A 629 -72.23 14.10 -70.19
C LYS A 629 -72.74 13.25 -71.34
#